data_AF-G2EBF6-F1
#
_entry.id   AF-G2EBF6-F1
#
_cell.length_a   1.000
_cell.length_b   1.000
_cell.length_c   1.000
_cell.angle_alpha   90.00
_cell.angle_beta   90.00
_cell.angle_gamma   90.00
#
_symmetry.space_group_name_H-M   'P 1'
#
loop_
_entity.id
_entity.type
_entity.pdbx_description
1 polymer ?
#
loop_
_entity_poly.entity_id
_entity_poly.type
_entity_poly.pdbx_seq_one_letter_code
_entity_poly.pdbx_strand_id
1 'polypeptide(L)'
;MRNAITLIFILLFFLSCKQKQTEYINTENNSEISKIVESETEKGTENKVENVVAEKISNCDLKTLVEINSLLEKGTELNDQNFAVFFANMNPECSNNAEYSEFNNELIFKTLESNPKKFVAFLSRVSKKKKILEFVLTQLRNPIHDGIELNAIYESLGKTETEDAKTKELVSESIKNAIEKNN
;
A
#
# COMPACT_ATOMS: atom_id res chain seq x y z
N MET A 1 -29.05 -31.32 -39.94
CA MET A 1 -29.44 -31.92 -38.64
C MET A 1 -28.23 -31.77 -37.72
N ARG A 2 -28.23 -30.84 -36.77
CA ARG A 2 -28.77 -30.98 -35.40
C ARG A 2 -28.09 -32.10 -34.60
N ASN A 3 -27.01 -31.73 -33.92
CA ASN A 3 -26.33 -32.35 -32.78
C ASN A 3 -25.45 -31.20 -32.21
N ALA A 4 -25.78 -30.47 -31.14
CA ALA A 4 -26.74 -30.70 -30.05
C ALA A 4 -26.35 -31.85 -29.11
N ILE A 5 -25.07 -31.95 -28.76
CA ILE A 5 -24.55 -32.88 -27.75
C ILE A 5 -23.93 -32.10 -26.58
N THR A 6 -24.69 -32.07 -25.49
CA THR A 6 -24.22 -32.15 -24.09
C THR A 6 -23.29 -31.04 -23.57
N LEU A 7 -23.92 -29.90 -23.28
CA LEU A 7 -23.39 -28.81 -22.45
C LEU A 7 -23.41 -29.23 -20.96
N ILE A 8 -22.54 -30.16 -20.55
CA ILE A 8 -22.44 -30.64 -19.15
C ILE A 8 -20.97 -30.86 -18.74
N PHE A 9 -20.30 -29.82 -18.24
CA PHE A 9 -19.05 -29.95 -17.44
C PHE A 9 -18.81 -28.78 -16.45
N ILE A 10 -19.87 -28.04 -16.07
CA ILE A 10 -19.80 -26.92 -15.12
C ILE A 10 -20.66 -27.26 -13.89
N LEU A 11 -20.13 -28.01 -12.91
CA LEU A 11 -20.73 -28.16 -11.56
C LEU A 11 -19.89 -28.89 -10.47
N LEU A 12 -18.58 -29.09 -10.63
CA LEU A 12 -17.76 -29.87 -9.66
C LEU A 12 -16.45 -29.20 -9.20
N PHE A 13 -16.49 -27.91 -8.85
CA PHE A 13 -15.37 -27.21 -8.19
C PHE A 13 -15.76 -26.31 -7.00
N PHE A 14 -16.96 -26.50 -6.43
CA PHE A 14 -17.40 -25.83 -5.19
C PHE A 14 -17.39 -26.79 -3.99
N LEU A 15 -16.21 -27.26 -3.55
CA LEU A 15 -16.02 -27.95 -2.27
C LEU A 15 -14.52 -28.03 -1.89
N SER A 16 -14.21 -27.70 -0.63
CA SER A 16 -12.87 -27.50 -0.05
C SER A 16 -12.24 -26.12 -0.38
N CYS A 17 -11.58 -25.42 0.55
CA CYS A 17 -11.26 -25.75 1.95
C CYS A 17 -11.99 -24.83 2.96
N LYS A 18 -12.19 -25.31 4.19
CA LYS A 18 -12.66 -24.49 5.31
C LYS A 18 -11.52 -23.65 5.89
N GLN A 19 -11.82 -22.39 6.17
CA GLN A 19 -10.97 -21.48 6.95
C GLN A 19 -10.65 -22.09 8.32
N LYS A 20 -9.36 -22.24 8.64
CA LYS A 20 -8.89 -22.61 9.98
C LYS A 20 -8.56 -21.33 10.74
N GLN A 21 -9.42 -20.95 11.68
CA GLN A 21 -9.08 -19.89 12.64
C GLN A 21 -7.93 -20.41 13.52
N THR A 22 -6.88 -19.61 13.64
CA THR A 22 -5.78 -19.84 14.59
C THR A 22 -5.96 -18.88 15.76
N GLU A 23 -5.92 -19.43 16.96
CA GLU A 23 -6.20 -18.75 18.22
C GLU A 23 -5.08 -17.75 18.56
N TYR A 24 -5.44 -16.47 18.74
CA TYR A 24 -4.48 -15.40 19.01
C TYR A 24 -4.23 -15.31 20.51
N ILE A 25 -3.13 -15.88 20.98
CA ILE A 25 -2.74 -15.82 22.39
C ILE A 25 -2.20 -14.42 22.70
N ASN A 26 -2.98 -13.64 23.47
CA ASN A 26 -2.51 -12.40 24.05
C ASN A 26 -1.51 -12.69 25.17
N THR A 27 -0.24 -12.31 24.96
CA THR A 27 0.75 -12.24 26.04
C THR A 27 0.88 -10.79 26.49
N GLU A 28 0.05 -10.38 27.46
CA GLU A 28 0.35 -9.19 28.26
C GLU A 28 1.64 -9.44 29.05
N ASN A 29 2.65 -8.60 28.84
CA ASN A 29 3.81 -8.49 29.73
C ASN A 29 3.98 -7.03 30.13
N ASN A 30 3.28 -6.66 31.20
CA ASN A 30 3.25 -5.30 31.74
C ASN A 30 3.80 -5.30 33.18
N SER A 31 5.09 -5.57 33.30
CA SER A 31 5.92 -5.38 34.51
C SER A 31 7.38 -5.14 34.05
N GLU A 32 8.25 -4.43 34.77
CA GLU A 32 8.11 -3.91 36.14
C GLU A 32 8.91 -2.61 36.31
N ILE A 33 8.44 -1.69 37.16
CA ILE A 33 9.17 -0.45 37.48
C ILE A 33 9.88 -0.64 38.83
N SER A 34 11.21 -0.48 38.89
CA SER A 34 11.89 0.52 39.77
C SER A 34 13.38 0.23 40.08
N LYS A 35 14.07 1.32 40.49
CA LYS A 35 15.33 1.44 41.27
C LYS A 35 16.67 1.45 40.47
N ILE A 36 17.57 2.45 40.59
CA ILE A 36 18.18 3.25 41.72
C ILE A 36 19.50 2.62 42.19
N VAL A 37 20.66 3.31 42.27
CA VAL A 37 21.12 4.69 41.89
C VAL A 37 22.69 4.71 42.04
N GLU A 38 23.55 5.72 41.80
CA GLU A 38 23.53 7.14 41.40
C GLU A 38 24.91 7.55 40.82
N SER A 39 25.02 8.61 40.01
CA SER A 39 26.27 9.41 39.94
C SER A 39 26.07 10.85 39.40
N GLU A 40 26.71 11.83 40.05
CA GLU A 40 26.48 13.27 39.87
C GLU A 40 27.26 13.90 38.71
N THR A 41 26.70 14.96 38.09
CA THR A 41 27.51 16.12 37.64
C THR A 41 26.64 17.39 37.61
N GLU A 42 27.23 18.55 37.94
CA GLU A 42 26.50 19.81 38.15
C GLU A 42 26.14 20.61 36.87
N LYS A 43 25.41 21.72 37.08
CA LYS A 43 25.32 22.94 36.23
C LYS A 43 24.51 22.85 34.93
N GLY A 44 23.19 22.87 35.10
CA GLY A 44 22.46 24.15 35.01
C GLY A 44 22.21 24.77 33.63
N THR A 45 21.05 24.43 33.07
CA THR A 45 20.26 25.33 32.21
C THR A 45 18.77 25.07 32.43
N GLU A 46 17.92 26.09 32.28
CA GLU A 46 16.46 25.96 32.39
C GLU A 46 15.87 25.23 31.17
N ASN A 47 15.93 23.89 31.18
CA ASN A 47 15.23 23.09 30.18
C ASN A 47 13.72 23.12 30.42
N LYS A 48 13.09 24.12 29.78
CA LYS A 48 11.66 24.23 29.55
C LYS A 48 11.11 22.89 29.09
N VAL A 49 10.23 22.27 29.89
CA VAL A 49 9.57 21.01 29.52
C VAL A 49 8.63 21.27 28.35
N GLU A 50 9.15 21.09 27.15
CA GLU A 50 8.35 21.05 25.94
C GLU A 50 7.49 19.79 25.99
N ASN A 51 6.23 19.97 26.39
CA ASN A 51 5.21 18.94 26.21
C ASN A 51 5.20 18.57 24.73
N VAL A 52 5.72 17.39 24.41
CA VAL A 52 5.57 16.78 23.09
C VAL A 52 4.08 16.56 22.89
N VAL A 53 3.44 17.53 22.24
CA VAL A 53 2.04 17.44 21.82
C VAL A 53 1.98 16.21 20.92
N ALA A 54 1.38 15.13 21.41
CA ALA A 54 1.22 13.90 20.66
C ALA A 54 0.55 14.25 19.33
N GLU A 55 1.33 14.16 18.24
CA GLU A 55 0.92 14.71 16.96
C GLU A 55 -0.37 14.04 16.55
N LYS A 56 -1.43 14.85 16.39
CA LYS A 56 -2.81 14.37 16.27
C LYS A 56 -2.89 13.42 15.08
N ILE A 57 -2.96 12.12 15.35
CA ILE A 57 -3.04 11.05 14.36
C ILE A 57 -4.08 11.46 13.33
N SER A 58 -3.63 11.77 12.12
CA SER A 58 -4.52 12.10 11.02
C SER A 58 -5.23 10.82 10.65
N ASN A 59 -6.53 10.76 10.98
CA ASN A 59 -7.39 9.60 10.74
C ASN A 59 -7.09 9.02 9.34
N CYS A 60 -6.84 7.72 9.30
CA CYS A 60 -6.49 6.99 8.09
C CYS A 60 -7.70 6.97 7.14
N ASP A 61 -7.84 8.00 6.31
CA ASP A 61 -9.09 8.25 5.59
C ASP A 61 -9.33 7.24 4.47
N LEU A 62 -10.18 6.27 4.77
CA LEU A 62 -10.69 5.30 3.82
C LEU A 62 -11.69 5.93 2.85
N LYS A 63 -12.36 7.04 3.18
CA LYS A 63 -13.38 7.66 2.31
C LYS A 63 -12.79 8.04 0.95
N THR A 64 -11.63 8.69 0.97
CA THR A 64 -10.90 9.03 -0.27
C THR A 64 -10.47 7.79 -1.06
N LEU A 65 -10.10 6.69 -0.38
CA LEU A 65 -9.77 5.42 -1.04
C LEU A 65 -11.01 4.77 -1.68
N VAL A 66 -12.15 4.75 -0.99
CA VAL A 66 -13.44 4.27 -1.52
C VAL A 66 -13.88 5.07 -2.75
N GLU A 67 -13.71 6.39 -2.74
CA GLU A 67 -14.05 7.25 -3.88
C GLU A 67 -13.18 6.95 -5.11
N ILE A 68 -11.88 6.74 -4.94
CA ILE A 68 -10.97 6.35 -6.03
C ILE A 68 -11.28 4.94 -6.54
N ASN A 69 -11.50 3.96 -5.64
CA ASN A 69 -11.87 2.60 -6.03
C ASN A 69 -13.18 2.58 -6.84
N SER A 70 -14.20 3.31 -6.40
CA SER A 70 -15.49 3.34 -7.07
C SER A 70 -15.46 4.05 -8.44
N LEU A 71 -14.40 4.79 -8.77
CA LEU A 71 -14.17 5.29 -10.14
C LEU A 71 -13.54 4.21 -11.02
N LEU A 72 -12.53 3.50 -10.49
CA LEU A 72 -11.85 2.39 -11.16
C LEU A 72 -12.80 1.23 -11.48
N GLU A 73 -13.66 0.84 -10.53
CA GLU A 73 -14.70 -0.20 -10.71
C GLU A 73 -15.72 0.15 -11.81
N LYS A 74 -15.96 1.44 -12.05
CA LYS A 74 -16.83 1.92 -13.14
C LYS A 74 -16.10 2.02 -14.49
N GLY A 75 -14.85 1.59 -14.58
CA GLY A 75 -13.99 1.78 -15.77
C GLY A 75 -13.73 3.25 -16.09
N THR A 76 -13.87 4.16 -15.10
CA THR A 76 -13.68 5.59 -15.31
C THR A 76 -12.21 5.93 -15.21
N GLU A 77 -11.60 6.40 -16.31
CA GLU A 77 -10.19 6.80 -16.31
C GLU A 77 -9.94 7.91 -15.29
N LEU A 78 -8.96 7.71 -14.40
CA LEU A 78 -8.64 8.70 -13.37
C LEU A 78 -8.00 9.95 -14.01
N ASN A 79 -8.60 11.11 -13.74
CA ASN A 79 -8.07 12.41 -14.15
C ASN A 79 -6.97 12.90 -13.19
N ASP A 80 -6.30 13.99 -13.55
CA ASP A 80 -5.21 14.58 -12.75
C ASP A 80 -5.64 15.01 -11.33
N GLN A 81 -6.89 15.42 -11.11
CA GLN A 81 -7.40 15.73 -9.78
C GLN A 81 -7.55 14.46 -8.92
N ASN A 82 -8.03 13.36 -9.51
CA ASN A 82 -8.16 12.08 -8.81
C ASN A 82 -6.79 11.56 -8.37
N PHE A 83 -5.78 11.62 -9.24
CA PHE A 83 -4.40 11.27 -8.89
C PHE A 83 -3.79 12.21 -7.85
N ALA A 84 -4.03 13.53 -7.95
CA ALA A 84 -3.58 14.50 -6.95
C ALA A 84 -4.15 14.20 -5.55
N VAL A 85 -5.45 13.88 -5.48
CA VAL A 85 -6.15 13.52 -4.24
C VAL A 85 -5.64 12.18 -3.69
N PHE A 86 -5.49 11.15 -4.53
CA PHE A 86 -4.99 9.83 -4.13
C PHE A 86 -3.59 9.92 -3.49
N PHE A 87 -2.62 10.54 -4.16
CA PHE A 87 -1.27 10.70 -3.61
C PHE A 87 -1.19 11.72 -2.45
N ALA A 88 -2.18 12.60 -2.27
CA ALA A 88 -2.29 13.46 -1.10
C ALA A 88 -2.86 12.75 0.14
N ASN A 89 -3.69 11.70 -0.06
CA ASN A 89 -4.29 10.90 1.01
C ASN A 89 -3.35 9.81 1.57
N MET A 90 -2.19 9.59 0.94
CA MET A 90 -1.20 8.61 1.41
C MET A 90 -0.54 9.08 2.70
N ASN A 91 -0.80 8.34 3.79
CA ASN A 91 -0.17 8.55 5.09
C ASN A 91 0.65 7.31 5.49
N PRO A 92 1.99 7.36 5.45
CA PRO A 92 2.85 6.25 5.88
C PRO A 92 2.69 5.87 7.36
N GLU A 93 2.27 6.80 8.22
CA GLU A 93 2.03 6.53 9.65
C GLU A 93 0.79 5.64 9.87
N CYS A 94 -0.07 5.49 8.86
CA CYS A 94 -1.22 4.57 8.87
C CYS A 94 -0.87 3.12 8.49
N SER A 95 0.41 2.80 8.29
CA SER A 95 0.89 1.44 7.96
C SER A 95 0.60 0.37 9.02
N ASN A 96 0.26 0.76 10.25
CA ASN A 96 -0.18 -0.15 11.31
C ASN A 96 -1.70 -0.43 11.31
N ASN A 97 -2.48 0.28 10.47
CA ASN A 97 -3.88 -0.04 10.23
C ASN A 97 -3.96 -1.03 9.07
N ALA A 98 -4.41 -2.26 9.34
CA ALA A 98 -4.47 -3.34 8.35
C ALA A 98 -5.40 -3.01 7.16
N GLU A 99 -6.63 -2.58 7.43
CA GLU A 99 -7.63 -2.22 6.41
C GLU A 99 -7.14 -1.09 5.49
N TYR A 100 -6.57 -0.03 6.06
CA TYR A 100 -5.95 1.05 5.29
C TYR A 100 -4.76 0.56 4.46
N SER A 101 -3.92 -0.31 5.03
CA SER A 101 -2.70 -0.79 4.36
C SER A 101 -3.02 -1.72 3.20
N GLU A 102 -3.93 -2.68 3.40
CA GLU A 102 -4.43 -3.59 2.38
C GLU A 102 -5.11 -2.84 1.24
N PHE A 103 -6.07 -1.96 1.55
CA PHE A 103 -6.84 -1.23 0.52
C PHE A 103 -5.99 -0.18 -0.23
N ASN A 104 -5.04 0.46 0.44
CA ASN A 104 -4.11 1.39 -0.21
C ASN A 104 -3.03 0.65 -1.04
N ASN A 105 -2.59 -0.55 -0.62
CA ASN A 105 -1.75 -1.43 -1.43
C ASN A 105 -2.48 -1.82 -2.72
N GLU A 106 -3.70 -2.36 -2.61
CA GLU A 106 -4.55 -2.72 -3.74
C GLU A 106 -4.75 -1.54 -4.72
N LEU A 107 -5.06 -0.35 -4.20
CA LEU A 107 -5.23 0.85 -5.03
C LEU A 107 -3.93 1.36 -5.66
N ILE A 108 -2.77 1.20 -5.02
CA ILE A 108 -1.47 1.48 -5.63
C ILE A 108 -1.27 0.61 -6.88
N PHE A 109 -1.62 -0.68 -6.83
CA PHE A 109 -1.54 -1.56 -8.00
C PHE A 109 -2.62 -1.24 -9.05
N LYS A 110 -3.91 -1.11 -8.68
CA LYS A 110 -5.00 -0.74 -9.61
C LYS A 110 -4.75 0.59 -10.34
N THR A 111 -4.17 1.59 -9.67
CA THR A 111 -3.89 2.90 -10.30
C THR A 111 -2.64 2.86 -11.19
N LEU A 112 -1.62 2.07 -10.84
CA LEU A 112 -0.45 1.80 -11.69
C LEU A 112 -0.82 1.01 -12.95
N GLU A 113 -1.70 0.01 -12.83
CA GLU A 113 -2.16 -0.82 -13.95
C GLU A 113 -3.01 -0.01 -14.94
N SER A 114 -4.01 0.72 -14.43
CA SER A 114 -4.99 1.44 -15.26
C SER A 114 -4.42 2.69 -15.96
N ASN A 115 -3.45 3.40 -15.38
CA ASN A 115 -2.73 4.46 -16.07
C ASN A 115 -1.27 4.62 -15.57
N PRO A 116 -0.33 3.76 -16.03
CA PRO A 116 1.06 3.81 -15.56
C PRO A 116 1.76 5.14 -15.86
N LYS A 117 1.36 5.83 -16.95
CA LYS A 117 1.92 7.14 -17.32
C LYS A 117 1.57 8.22 -16.30
N LYS A 118 0.29 8.34 -15.92
CA LYS A 118 -0.14 9.26 -14.86
C LYS A 118 0.41 8.84 -13.50
N PHE A 119 0.41 7.54 -13.17
CA PHE A 119 0.95 7.06 -11.89
C PHE A 119 2.40 7.51 -11.69
N VAL A 120 3.29 7.26 -12.66
CA VAL A 120 4.70 7.70 -12.60
C VAL A 120 4.79 9.24 -12.59
N ALA A 121 4.02 9.93 -13.40
CA ALA A 121 4.04 11.40 -13.49
C ALA A 121 3.51 12.10 -12.22
N PHE A 122 2.69 11.44 -11.39
CA PHE A 122 2.27 11.95 -10.09
C PHE A 122 3.20 11.51 -8.96
N LEU A 123 3.71 10.27 -8.99
CA LEU A 123 4.70 9.80 -8.04
C LEU A 123 5.98 10.65 -8.11
N SER A 124 6.42 11.07 -9.31
CA SER A 124 7.56 11.98 -9.49
C SER A 124 7.29 13.38 -8.90
N ARG A 125 6.06 13.90 -9.02
CA ARG A 125 5.65 15.18 -8.40
C ARG A 125 5.71 15.10 -6.87
N VAL A 126 5.26 13.99 -6.27
CA VAL A 126 5.31 13.80 -4.80
C VAL A 126 6.63 13.23 -4.28
N SER A 127 7.56 12.82 -5.14
CA SER A 127 8.90 12.30 -4.77
C SER A 127 9.68 13.23 -3.83
N LYS A 128 9.44 14.54 -3.94
CA LYS A 128 9.96 15.59 -3.05
C LYS A 128 9.60 15.35 -1.57
N LYS A 129 8.47 14.68 -1.30
CA LYS A 129 8.11 14.10 0.00
C LYS A 129 8.70 12.69 0.10
N LYS A 130 9.98 12.58 0.46
CA LYS A 130 10.72 11.30 0.52
C LYS A 130 9.93 10.13 1.15
N LYS A 131 9.27 10.36 2.30
CA LYS A 131 8.40 9.38 2.98
C LYS A 131 7.30 8.76 2.07
N ILE A 132 6.68 9.55 1.18
CA ILE A 132 5.61 9.07 0.30
C ILE A 132 6.17 8.16 -0.80
N LEU A 133 7.30 8.55 -1.40
CA LEU A 133 8.00 7.71 -2.38
C LEU A 133 8.44 6.38 -1.75
N GLU A 134 9.08 6.43 -0.59
CA GLU A 134 9.54 5.23 0.12
C GLU A 134 8.37 4.32 0.54
N PHE A 135 7.24 4.89 0.96
CA PHE A 135 6.01 4.14 1.21
C PHE A 135 5.49 3.45 -0.05
N VAL A 136 5.26 4.18 -1.15
CA VAL A 136 4.71 3.62 -2.40
C VAL A 136 5.62 2.53 -2.97
N LEU A 137 6.94 2.76 -3.02
CA LEU A 137 7.89 1.74 -3.47
C LEU A 137 7.96 0.53 -2.53
N THR A 138 7.63 0.70 -1.24
CA THR A 138 7.54 -0.42 -0.29
C THR A 138 6.25 -1.23 -0.46
N GLN A 139 5.12 -0.58 -0.75
CA GLN A 139 3.88 -1.29 -1.11
C GLN A 139 4.06 -2.07 -2.42
N LEU A 140 4.66 -1.46 -3.45
CA LEU A 140 4.95 -2.11 -4.74
C LEU A 140 5.90 -3.32 -4.61
N ARG A 141 6.81 -3.33 -3.62
CA ARG A 141 7.70 -4.47 -3.32
C ARG A 141 7.06 -5.58 -2.49
N ASN A 142 5.87 -5.35 -1.94
CA ASN A 142 5.18 -6.26 -1.02
C ASN A 142 3.66 -6.19 -1.33
N PRO A 143 3.20 -6.76 -2.46
CA PRO A 143 1.77 -6.93 -2.71
C PRO A 143 1.12 -7.73 -1.58
N ILE A 144 -0.05 -7.29 -1.13
CA ILE A 144 -0.78 -7.93 -0.02
C ILE A 144 -1.79 -8.98 -0.52
N HIS A 145 -2.20 -8.90 -1.78
CA HIS A 145 -3.24 -9.75 -2.37
C HIS A 145 -2.73 -10.54 -3.59
N ASP A 146 -2.96 -11.85 -3.62
CA ASP A 146 -2.41 -12.76 -4.63
C ASP A 146 -2.89 -12.48 -6.06
N GLY A 147 -4.09 -11.89 -6.21
CA GLY A 147 -4.72 -11.58 -7.51
C GLY A 147 -4.14 -10.35 -8.23
N ILE A 148 -2.86 -10.03 -8.05
CA ILE A 148 -2.17 -8.89 -8.68
C ILE A 148 -1.27 -9.41 -9.81
N GLU A 149 -1.58 -9.04 -11.06
CA GLU A 149 -0.88 -9.48 -12.27
C GLU A 149 0.48 -8.76 -12.46
N LEU A 150 1.42 -8.98 -11.54
CA LEU A 150 2.72 -8.29 -11.46
C LEU A 150 3.49 -8.30 -12.79
N ASN A 151 3.47 -9.42 -13.52
CA ASN A 151 4.15 -9.54 -14.82
C ASN A 151 3.53 -8.64 -15.90
N ALA A 152 2.19 -8.58 -15.96
CA ALA A 152 1.48 -7.70 -16.90
C ALA A 152 1.71 -6.22 -16.57
N ILE A 153 1.72 -5.87 -15.28
CA ILE A 153 2.07 -4.53 -14.79
C ILE A 153 3.51 -4.16 -15.16
N TYR A 154 4.47 -5.06 -14.96
CA TYR A 154 5.89 -4.86 -15.33
C TYR A 154 6.06 -4.64 -16.83
N GLU A 155 5.44 -5.46 -17.67
CA GLU A 155 5.46 -5.31 -19.12
C GLU A 155 4.80 -4.00 -19.59
N SER A 156 3.65 -3.65 -19.02
CA SER A 156 2.91 -2.43 -19.35
C SER A 156 3.73 -1.18 -18.99
N LEU A 157 4.30 -1.15 -17.79
CA LEU A 157 5.20 -0.09 -17.36
C LEU A 157 6.46 0.00 -18.24
N GLY A 158 7.06 -1.13 -18.59
CA GLY A 158 8.18 -1.22 -19.52
C GLY A 158 7.89 -0.51 -20.85
N LYS A 159 6.72 -0.78 -21.44
CA LYS A 159 6.23 -0.20 -22.70
C LYS A 159 5.76 1.27 -22.59
N THR A 160 5.56 1.78 -21.37
CA THR A 160 4.98 3.12 -21.13
C THR A 160 6.04 4.23 -21.22
N GLU A 161 5.79 5.27 -22.02
CA GLU A 161 6.64 6.48 -22.10
C GLU A 161 6.32 7.48 -20.96
N THR A 162 7.35 7.87 -20.21
CA THR A 162 7.25 8.73 -19.02
C THR A 162 8.32 9.82 -19.02
N GLU A 163 7.97 11.05 -18.63
CA GLU A 163 8.92 12.17 -18.53
C GLU A 163 10.02 11.94 -17.48
N ASP A 164 9.66 11.34 -16.33
CA ASP A 164 10.62 10.96 -15.29
C ASP A 164 11.00 9.47 -15.43
N ALA A 165 12.07 9.23 -16.20
CA ALA A 165 12.65 7.90 -16.36
C ALA A 165 13.16 7.30 -15.03
N LYS A 166 13.61 8.11 -14.07
CA LYS A 166 14.14 7.63 -12.78
C LYS A 166 13.01 7.16 -11.86
N THR A 167 11.90 7.88 -11.80
CA THR A 167 10.71 7.39 -11.06
C THR A 167 10.13 6.14 -11.74
N LYS A 168 10.12 6.06 -13.08
CA LYS A 168 9.76 4.81 -13.79
C LYS A 168 10.69 3.64 -13.41
N GLU A 169 12.00 3.87 -13.37
CA GLU A 169 13.01 2.86 -13.02
C GLU A 169 12.77 2.32 -11.59
N LEU A 170 12.60 3.19 -10.60
CA LEU A 170 12.33 2.82 -9.20
C LEU A 170 11.03 2.01 -9.03
N VAL A 171 9.97 2.36 -9.76
CA VAL A 171 8.71 1.60 -9.78
C VAL A 171 8.91 0.23 -10.45
N SER A 172 9.64 0.19 -11.57
CA SER A 172 9.94 -1.05 -12.32
C SER A 172 10.77 -2.02 -11.48
N GLU A 173 11.81 -1.52 -10.80
CA GLU A 173 12.63 -2.29 -9.87
C GLU A 173 11.80 -2.80 -8.69
N SER A 174 10.86 -1.99 -8.18
CA SER A 174 9.99 -2.39 -7.06
C SER A 174 9.02 -3.51 -7.45
N ILE A 175 8.44 -3.46 -8.65
CA ILE A 175 7.64 -4.57 -9.20
C ILE A 175 8.49 -5.82 -9.45
N LYS A 176 9.68 -5.67 -10.06
CA LYS A 176 10.61 -6.79 -10.30
C LYS A 176 10.99 -7.51 -9.01
N ASN A 177 11.28 -6.77 -7.95
CA ASN A 177 11.55 -7.30 -6.61
C ASN A 177 10.32 -8.00 -5.98
N ALA A 178 9.09 -7.65 -6.37
CA ALA A 178 7.89 -8.39 -5.96
C ALA A 178 7.69 -9.68 -6.76
N ILE A 179 8.04 -9.69 -8.06
CA ILE A 179 8.05 -10.90 -8.89
C ILE A 179 9.08 -11.90 -8.34
N GLU A 180 10.31 -11.44 -8.05
CA GLU A 180 11.42 -12.28 -7.56
C GLU A 180 11.22 -12.85 -6.13
N LYS A 181 10.22 -12.36 -5.38
CA LYS A 181 9.82 -12.93 -4.07
C LYS A 181 8.76 -14.01 -4.15
N ASN A 182 8.00 -14.06 -5.24
CA ASN A 182 6.78 -14.86 -5.39
C ASN A 182 6.93 -16.00 -6.42
N ASN A 183 8.16 -16.32 -6.82
CA ASN A 183 8.53 -17.44 -7.69
C ASN A 183 9.62 -18.30 -7.02
#